data_AF-A0A2P7NR79-F1
#
_entry.id   AF-A0A2P7NR79-F1
#
_cell.length_a   1.000
_cell.length_b   1.000
_cell.length_c   1.000
_cell.angle_alpha   90.00
_cell.angle_beta   90.00
_cell.angle_gamma   90.00
#
_symmetry.space_group_name_H-M   'P 1'
#
loop_
_entity.id
_entity.type
_entity.pdbx_description
1 polymer ?
#
loop_
_entity_poly.entity_id
_entity_poly.type
_entity_poly.pdbx_seq_one_letter_code
_entity_poly.pdbx_strand_id
1 'polypeptide(L)' 'MKVIYDAATCIHAGNCVNSLPAVFKIVNEQFVIDQKGASETEIRQTVAACPSGALRITDNDTPD' A
#
# COMPACT_ATOMS: atom_id res chain seq x y z
N MET A 1 6.31 10.33 -1.99
CA MET A 1 6.00 9.49 -0.80
C MET A 1 6.52 8.06 -0.95
N LYS A 2 6.52 7.25 0.11
CA LYS A 2 6.80 5.81 0.06
C LYS A 2 5.72 5.03 0.83
N VAL A 3 5.23 3.94 0.26
CA VAL A 3 4.34 2.99 0.95
C VAL A 3 5.17 1.96 1.70
N ILE A 4 4.83 1.75 2.97
CA ILE A 4 5.40 0.75 3.87
C ILE A 4 4.36 -0.33 4.12
N TYR A 5 4.79 -1.59 4.12
CA TYR A 5 3.97 -2.75 4.41
C TYR A 5 4.58 -3.56 5.53
N ASP A 6 3.80 -3.79 6.58
CA ASP A 6 4.15 -4.66 7.70
C ASP A 6 3.38 -5.97 7.64
N ALA A 7 4.07 -7.05 7.28
CA ALA A 7 3.45 -8.36 7.13
C ALA A 7 2.97 -8.95 8.47
N ALA A 8 3.61 -8.60 9.58
CA ALA A 8 3.22 -9.08 10.91
C ALA A 8 1.87 -8.49 11.38
N THR A 9 1.56 -7.26 10.98
CA THR A 9 0.29 -6.57 11.27
C THR A 9 -0.79 -6.85 10.21
N CYS A 10 -0.45 -7.44 9.07
CA CYS A 10 -1.40 -7.68 7.99
C CYS A 10 -2.39 -8.80 8.33
N ILE A 11 -3.69 -8.47 8.36
CA ILE A 11 -4.76 -9.44 8.61
C ILE A 11 -5.38 -10.01 7.31
N HIS A 12 -4.79 -9.72 6.15
CA HIS A 12 -5.28 -10.18 4.84
C HIS A 12 -6.75 -9.86 4.54
N ALA A 13 -7.24 -8.69 4.98
CA ALA A 13 -8.61 -8.24 4.73
C ALA A 13 -8.96 -8.04 3.24
N GLY A 14 -7.97 -8.03 2.35
CA GLY A 14 -8.17 -7.92 0.89
C GLY A 14 -8.47 -6.51 0.36
N ASN A 15 -8.69 -5.52 1.22
CA ASN A 15 -9.04 -4.15 0.78
C ASN A 15 -8.03 -3.54 -0.20
N CYS A 16 -6.73 -3.75 0.02
CA CYS A 16 -5.69 -3.18 -0.84
C CYS A 16 -5.68 -3.79 -2.24
N VAL A 17 -5.63 -5.12 -2.34
CA VAL A 17 -5.58 -5.83 -3.62
C VAL A 17 -6.90 -5.73 -4.40
N ASN A 18 -8.04 -5.63 -3.71
CA ASN A 18 -9.35 -5.48 -4.35
C ASN A 18 -9.61 -4.04 -4.81
N SER A 19 -9.19 -3.04 -4.03
CA SER A 19 -9.46 -1.64 -4.34
C SER A 19 -8.49 -1.06 -5.37
N LEU A 20 -7.22 -1.48 -5.37
CA LEU A 20 -6.20 -0.91 -6.26
C LEU A 20 -5.19 -1.98 -6.74
N PRO A 21 -5.64 -2.98 -7.53
CA PRO A 21 -4.82 -4.11 -7.99
C PRO A 21 -3.66 -3.70 -8.92
N ALA A 22 -3.72 -2.52 -9.54
CA ALA A 22 -2.61 -1.99 -10.31
C ALA A 22 -1.36 -1.73 -9.43
N VAL A 23 -1.59 -1.39 -8.16
CA VAL A 23 -0.56 -1.05 -7.17
C VAL A 23 -0.29 -2.21 -6.23
N PHE A 24 -1.32 -2.77 -5.56
CA PHE A 24 -1.17 -3.85 -4.58
C PHE A 24 -1.54 -5.18 -5.23
N LYS A 25 -0.56 -6.05 -5.47
CA LYS A 25 -0.78 -7.30 -6.21
C LYS A 25 0.08 -8.43 -5.69
N ILE A 26 -0.39 -9.66 -5.85
CA ILE A 26 0.39 -10.86 -5.60
C ILE A 26 0.95 -11.31 -6.95
N VAL A 27 2.28 -11.39 -7.05
CA VAL A 27 2.98 -11.88 -8.24
C VAL A 27 3.93 -12.98 -7.78
N ASN A 28 3.80 -14.18 -8.32
CA ASN A 28 4.61 -15.35 -7.92
C ASN A 28 4.61 -15.55 -6.39
N GLU A 29 3.43 -15.52 -5.77
CA GLU A 29 3.23 -15.69 -4.32
C GLU A 29 3.87 -14.58 -3.44
N GLN A 30 4.38 -13.51 -4.06
CA GLN A 30 4.96 -12.37 -3.35
C GLN A 30 4.04 -11.16 -3.43
N PHE A 31 3.89 -10.45 -2.30
CA PHE A 31 3.18 -9.18 -2.27
C PHE A 31 4.05 -8.06 -2.85
N VAL A 32 3.57 -7.47 -3.94
CA VAL A 32 4.23 -6.41 -4.70
C VAL A 32 3.43 -5.12 -4.56
N ILE A 33 4.14 -4.02 -4.32
CA ILE A 33 3.59 -2.66 -4.26
C ILE A 33 4.20 -1.83 -5.37
N ASP A 34 3.44 -1.63 -6.44
CA ASP A 34 3.84 -0.90 -7.64
C ASP A 34 3.21 0.50 -7.65
N GLN A 35 3.87 1.45 -6.99
CA GLN A 35 3.36 2.82 -6.83
C GLN A 35 3.23 3.60 -8.15
N LYS A 36 3.69 3.05 -9.29
CA LYS A 36 3.48 3.63 -10.62
C LYS A 36 2.11 3.28 -11.21
N GLY A 37 1.40 2.32 -10.62
CA GLY A 37 0.13 1.82 -11.14
C GLY A 37 -1.08 2.74 -10.92
N ALA A 38 -0.95 3.82 -10.15
CA ALA A 38 -2.04 4.74 -9.83
C ALA A 38 -1.52 6.11 -9.38
N SER A 39 -2.42 7.08 -9.20
CA SER A 39 -2.07 8.39 -8.66
C SER A 39 -1.76 8.35 -7.17
N GLU A 40 -0.98 9.32 -6.68
CA GLU A 40 -0.62 9.40 -5.25
C GLU A 40 -1.86 9.44 -4.34
N THR A 41 -2.89 10.17 -4.76
CA THR A 41 -4.17 10.28 -4.05
C THR A 41 -4.86 8.92 -3.88
N GLU A 42 -4.96 8.13 -4.95
CA GLU A 42 -5.62 6.81 -4.91
C GLU A 42 -4.86 5.83 -4.01
N ILE A 43 -3.54 5.90 -4.05
CA ILE A 43 -2.67 5.10 -3.17
C ILE A 43 -2.89 5.51 -1.72
N ARG A 44 -2.92 6.81 -1.41
CA ARG A 44 -3.20 7.33 -0.05
C ARG A 44 -4.56 6.87 0.46
N GLN A 45 -5.60 6.94 -0.36
CA GLN A 45 -6.93 6.47 0.00
C GLN A 45 -6.95 4.96 0.27
N THR A 46 -6.31 4.17 -0.57
CA THR A 46 -6.25 2.71 -0.42
C THR A 46 -5.46 2.31 0.84
N VAL A 47 -4.36 3.01 1.13
CA VAL A 47 -3.58 2.78 2.36
C VAL A 47 -4.41 3.14 3.60
N ALA A 48 -5.14 4.25 3.59
CA ALA A 48 -6.02 4.66 4.70
C ALA A 48 -7.17 3.68 4.94
N ALA A 49 -7.60 2.93 3.91
CA ALA A 49 -8.63 1.90 4.02
C ALA A 49 -8.13 0.56 4.58
N CYS A 50 -6.84 0.45 4.94
CA CYS A 50 -6.28 -0.74 5.57
C CYS A 50 -6.72 -0.83 7.05
N PRO A 51 -7.58 -1.80 7.42
CA PRO A 51 -8.20 -1.81 8.75
C PRO A 51 -7.22 -2.19 9.87
N SER A 52 -6.14 -2.89 9.56
CA SER A 52 -5.11 -3.25 10.54
C SER A 52 -4.00 -2.22 10.67
N GLY A 53 -3.92 -1.23 9.78
CA GLY A 53 -2.80 -0.29 9.73
C GLY A 53 -1.46 -0.91 9.30
N ALA A 54 -1.52 -2.07 8.62
CA ALA A 54 -0.34 -2.74 8.04
C ALA A 54 0.26 -1.97 6.86
N LEU A 55 -0.56 -1.17 6.16
CA LEU A 55 -0.11 -0.24 5.14
C LEU A 55 0.04 1.16 5.74
N ARG A 56 1.17 1.81 5.48
CA ARG A 56 1.47 3.18 5.94
C ARG A 56 2.15 3.98 4.84
N ILE A 57 2.05 5.30 4.91
CA ILE A 57 2.74 6.20 4.00
C ILE A 57 3.74 7.02 4.80
N THR A 58 4.96 7.10 4.29
CA THR A 58 5.97 8.03 4.76
C THR A 58 6.23 9.06 3.67
N ASP A 59 5.92 10.30 3.98
CA ASP A 59 6.33 11.45 3.19
C ASP A 59 7.80 11.71 3.48
N ASN A 60 8.66 11.57 2.47
CA ASN A 60 10.06 11.96 2.59
C ASN A 60 10.15 13.49 2.46
N ASP A 61 9.52 14.19 3.39
CA ASP A 61 9.76 15.61 3.64
C ASP A 61 10.93 15.71 4.61
N THR A 62 12.13 15.69 4.05
CA THR A 62 13.30 16.30 4.67
C THR A 62 14.19 16.77 3.52
N PRO A 63 13.95 17.97 2.96
CA PRO A 63 15.09 18.81 2.69
C PRO A 63 15.72 19.14 4.05
N ASP A 64 16.94 18.68 4.27
CA ASP A 64 17.82 19.33 5.26
C ASP A 64 17.96 20.82 4.89
#